data_AF-A0AAD5LM99-F1
#
_entry.id   AF-A0AAD5LM99-F1
#
_cell.length_a   1.000
_cell.length_b   1.000
_cell.length_c   1.000
_cell.angle_alpha   90.00
_cell.angle_beta   90.00
_cell.angle_gamma   90.00
#
_symmetry.space_group_name_H-M   'P 1'
#
loop_
_entity.id
_entity.type
_entity.pdbx_description
1 polymer ?
#
loop_
_entity_poly.entity_id
_entity_poly.type
_entity_poly.pdbx_seq_one_letter_code
_entity_poly.pdbx_strand_id
1 'polypeptide(L)'
;MGDSAAQSPAAALPKLRHNFSVGMKQQAIAWMMGPGHGSPRCAEKHFQSLNWDVCTATLQKWWKNRAKILSCVDREPKWALLSTEQERILADVIRRRAMKVRVSSKWIVRAVRQMFPDKAHRKFSASKTWLVGFTKRHGLVLVGSNAVMPKEVKLKIMVRARRSRRNHAKDLQREGLGEDENAVAEAEDSAINAGGDGERDKESRNGDNDYADDDDYLDEDEEEEEEEDDDDSDEDWVATSRQSRTSTIAA
;
A
#
# COMPACT_ATOMS: atom_id res chain seq x y z
N MET A 1 6.15 -17.95 -68.28
CA MET A 1 7.07 -17.21 -67.39
C MET A 1 6.23 -16.17 -66.66
N GLY A 2 6.36 -16.09 -65.32
CA GLY A 2 5.43 -15.43 -64.37
C GLY A 2 4.60 -16.48 -63.61
N ASP A 3 4.42 -16.50 -62.29
CA ASP A 3 4.70 -15.53 -61.22
C ASP A 3 4.69 -16.23 -59.83
N SER A 4 5.39 -15.61 -58.87
CA SER A 4 5.10 -15.51 -57.42
C SER A 4 4.63 -16.70 -56.58
N ALA A 5 5.41 -17.03 -55.54
CA ALA A 5 4.94 -16.92 -54.15
C ALA A 5 6.12 -16.96 -53.16
N ALA A 6 6.41 -15.79 -52.59
CA ALA A 6 7.33 -15.60 -51.48
C ALA A 6 6.90 -16.42 -50.26
N GLN A 7 7.82 -17.23 -49.75
CA GLN A 7 7.66 -17.95 -48.49
C GLN A 7 8.17 -17.03 -47.37
N SER A 8 7.28 -16.23 -46.78
CA SER A 8 7.55 -15.51 -45.52
C SER A 8 7.55 -16.51 -44.36
N PRO A 9 8.64 -16.66 -43.60
CA PRO A 9 8.57 -17.32 -42.31
C PRO A 9 7.89 -16.36 -41.32
N ALA A 10 6.66 -16.70 -40.94
CA ALA A 10 5.94 -16.01 -39.88
C ALA A 10 6.81 -15.97 -38.62
N ALA A 11 7.22 -14.76 -38.24
CA ALA A 11 7.97 -14.46 -37.05
C ALA A 11 7.25 -15.06 -35.83
N ALA A 12 7.87 -16.07 -35.21
CA ALA A 12 7.42 -16.63 -33.96
C ALA A 12 7.57 -15.55 -32.87
N LEU A 13 6.46 -14.87 -32.57
CA LEU A 13 6.40 -13.95 -31.44
C LEU A 13 6.85 -14.69 -30.16
N PRO A 14 7.68 -14.05 -29.31
CA PRO A 14 8.10 -14.66 -28.06
C PRO A 14 6.87 -14.99 -27.21
N LYS A 15 6.69 -16.28 -26.88
CA LYS A 15 5.63 -16.76 -25.99
C LYS A 15 5.79 -16.08 -24.63
N LEU A 16 4.99 -15.03 -24.40
CA LEU A 16 4.85 -14.39 -23.10
C LEU A 16 4.49 -15.48 -22.09
N ARG A 17 5.33 -15.69 -21.08
CA ARG A 17 5.05 -16.67 -20.02
C ARG A 17 3.94 -16.10 -19.15
N HIS A 18 2.69 -16.50 -19.41
CA HIS A 18 1.58 -16.18 -18.51
C HIS A 18 1.81 -16.87 -17.16
N ASN A 19 2.13 -16.06 -16.15
CA ASN A 19 2.26 -16.52 -14.77
C ASN A 19 0.89 -16.56 -14.11
N PHE A 20 0.27 -17.75 -14.09
CA PHE A 20 -0.97 -17.99 -13.35
C PHE A 20 -0.71 -18.02 -11.84
N SER A 21 -1.60 -17.39 -11.06
CA SER A 21 -1.56 -17.42 -9.59
C SER A 21 -1.75 -18.84 -9.06
N VAL A 22 -1.33 -19.10 -7.81
CA VAL A 22 -1.52 -20.42 -7.18
C VAL A 22 -3.02 -20.69 -6.98
N GLY A 23 -3.80 -19.72 -6.51
CA GLY A 23 -5.26 -19.81 -6.46
C GLY A 23 -5.93 -20.22 -7.79
N MET A 24 -5.54 -19.63 -8.93
CA MET A 24 -6.09 -20.05 -10.23
C MET A 24 -5.77 -21.50 -10.57
N LYS A 25 -4.54 -21.95 -10.27
CA LYS A 25 -4.12 -23.34 -10.49
C LYS A 25 -4.89 -24.30 -9.59
N GLN A 26 -5.14 -23.92 -8.34
CA GLN A 26 -5.92 -24.71 -7.39
C GLN A 26 -7.38 -24.83 -7.82
N GLN A 27 -8.00 -23.73 -8.24
CA GLN A 27 -9.37 -23.74 -8.78
C GLN A 27 -9.47 -24.67 -10.01
N ALA A 28 -8.48 -24.61 -10.91
CA ALA A 28 -8.45 -25.50 -12.07
C ALA A 28 -8.36 -26.98 -11.68
N ILE A 29 -7.51 -27.30 -10.68
CA ILE A 29 -7.36 -28.66 -10.16
C ILE A 29 -8.63 -29.12 -9.44
N ALA A 30 -9.25 -28.27 -8.61
CA ALA A 30 -10.49 -28.58 -7.90
C ALA A 30 -11.62 -28.91 -8.87
N TRP A 31 -11.77 -28.12 -9.94
CA TRP A 31 -12.74 -28.42 -11.00
C TRP A 31 -12.42 -29.74 -11.72
N MET A 32 -11.15 -29.98 -12.04
CA MET A 32 -10.73 -31.26 -12.65
C MET A 32 -10.98 -32.45 -11.71
N MET A 33 -10.84 -32.30 -10.39
CA MET A 33 -11.14 -33.37 -9.43
C MET A 33 -12.64 -33.67 -9.28
N GLY A 34 -13.50 -32.66 -9.44
CA GLY A 34 -14.95 -32.82 -9.38
C GLY A 34 -15.56 -33.01 -10.78
N PRO A 35 -16.19 -31.96 -11.36
CA PRO A 35 -16.91 -32.07 -12.65
C PRO A 35 -16.05 -32.53 -13.83
N GLY A 36 -14.74 -32.31 -13.79
CA GLY A 36 -13.83 -32.63 -14.89
C GLY A 36 -13.41 -34.10 -14.97
N HIS A 37 -13.83 -34.96 -14.04
CA HIS A 37 -13.49 -36.40 -13.99
C HIS A 37 -11.99 -36.71 -14.16
N GLY A 38 -11.13 -35.82 -13.70
CA GLY A 38 -9.67 -35.93 -13.81
C GLY A 38 -9.12 -35.75 -15.23
N SER A 39 -9.88 -35.15 -16.16
CA SER A 39 -9.46 -34.97 -17.55
C SER A 39 -9.03 -33.51 -17.86
N PRO A 40 -7.73 -33.27 -18.07
CA PRO A 40 -7.22 -31.96 -18.50
C PRO A 40 -7.74 -31.50 -19.86
N ARG A 41 -8.11 -32.44 -20.75
CA ARG A 41 -8.68 -32.11 -22.07
C ARG A 41 -10.09 -31.54 -21.97
N CYS A 42 -10.88 -32.00 -21.00
CA CYS A 42 -12.21 -31.45 -20.74
C CYS A 42 -12.13 -30.07 -20.08
N ALA A 43 -11.09 -29.86 -19.27
CA ALA A 43 -10.85 -28.61 -18.57
C ALA A 43 -10.51 -27.44 -19.51
N GLU A 44 -9.78 -27.65 -20.60
CA GLU A 44 -9.42 -26.57 -21.53
C GLU A 44 -10.66 -25.87 -22.10
N LYS A 45 -11.65 -26.62 -22.61
CA LYS A 45 -12.90 -26.04 -23.14
C LYS A 45 -13.67 -25.25 -22.07
N HIS A 46 -13.69 -25.78 -20.84
CA HIS A 46 -14.35 -25.11 -19.71
C HIS A 46 -13.64 -23.80 -19.35
N PHE A 47 -12.32 -23.80 -19.23
CA PHE A 47 -11.57 -22.60 -18.85
C PHE A 47 -11.49 -21.55 -19.98
N GLN A 48 -11.49 -21.98 -21.25
CA GLN A 48 -11.66 -21.06 -22.38
C GLN A 48 -13.01 -20.34 -22.33
N SER A 49 -14.10 -21.03 -21.95
CA SER A 49 -15.41 -20.38 -21.76
C SER A 49 -15.46 -19.37 -20.60
N LEU A 50 -14.51 -19.46 -19.68
CA LEU A 50 -14.31 -18.52 -18.56
C LEU A 50 -13.30 -17.41 -18.90
N ASN A 51 -12.94 -17.26 -20.17
CA ASN A 51 -11.90 -16.34 -20.67
C ASN A 51 -10.51 -16.57 -20.06
N TRP A 52 -10.18 -17.80 -19.66
CA TRP A 52 -8.84 -18.16 -19.24
C TRP A 52 -8.05 -18.69 -20.44
N ASP A 53 -6.96 -18.00 -20.80
CA ASP A 53 -6.04 -18.44 -21.87
C ASP A 53 -5.08 -19.54 -21.36
N VAL A 54 -5.63 -20.74 -21.12
CA VAL A 54 -4.87 -21.89 -20.61
C VAL A 54 -4.98 -23.05 -21.58
N CYS A 55 -3.84 -23.50 -22.11
CA CYS A 55 -3.81 -24.66 -22.99
C CYS A 55 -3.84 -26.01 -22.24
N THR A 56 -4.30 -27.08 -22.89
CA THR A 56 -4.33 -28.44 -22.33
C THR A 56 -2.97 -28.88 -21.76
N ALA A 57 -1.85 -28.54 -22.39
CA ALA A 57 -0.52 -28.92 -21.90
C ALA A 57 -0.21 -28.31 -20.52
N THR A 58 -0.67 -27.08 -20.27
CA THR A 58 -0.51 -26.40 -18.98
C THR A 58 -1.37 -27.06 -17.91
N LEU A 59 -2.63 -27.39 -18.24
CA LEU A 59 -3.54 -28.10 -17.34
C LEU A 59 -3.01 -29.50 -17.00
N GLN A 60 -2.46 -30.24 -17.97
CA GLN A 60 -1.80 -31.52 -17.72
C GLN A 60 -0.62 -31.38 -16.76
N LYS A 61 0.21 -30.33 -16.92
CA LYS A 61 1.33 -30.07 -16.01
C LYS A 61 0.86 -29.77 -14.59
N TRP A 62 -0.23 -29.02 -14.43
CA TRP A 62 -0.83 -28.77 -13.12
C TRP A 62 -1.43 -30.03 -12.52
N TRP A 63 -2.12 -30.84 -13.32
CA TRP A 63 -2.70 -32.11 -12.89
C TRP A 63 -1.63 -33.11 -12.41
N LYS A 64 -0.50 -33.22 -13.12
CA LYS A 64 0.64 -34.05 -12.69
C LYS A 64 1.23 -33.55 -11.36
N ASN A 65 1.29 -32.24 -11.17
CA ASN A 65 1.82 -31.61 -9.95
C ASN A 65 0.73 -31.24 -8.93
N ARG A 66 -0.47 -31.83 -9.04
CA ARG A 66 -1.66 -31.37 -8.30
C ARG A 66 -1.48 -31.40 -6.79
N ALA A 67 -0.85 -32.43 -6.24
CA ALA A 67 -0.59 -32.54 -4.82
C ALA A 67 0.26 -31.37 -4.31
N LYS A 68 1.31 -30.99 -5.05
CA LYS A 68 2.18 -29.86 -4.72
C LYS A 68 1.44 -28.52 -4.82
N ILE A 69 0.58 -28.35 -5.81
CA ILE A 69 -0.17 -27.11 -6.03
C ILE A 69 -1.29 -26.95 -5.00
N LEU A 70 -1.97 -28.04 -4.64
CA LEU A 70 -2.99 -28.04 -3.58
C LEU A 70 -2.35 -27.84 -2.19
N SER A 71 -1.15 -28.38 -1.95
CA SER A 71 -0.41 -28.17 -0.70
C SER A 71 0.24 -26.79 -0.61
N CYS A 72 0.36 -26.06 -1.74
CA CYS A 72 0.80 -24.68 -1.68
C CYS A 72 -0.34 -23.86 -1.07
N VAL A 73 -0.25 -23.52 0.21
CA VAL A 73 -0.91 -22.31 0.71
C VAL A 73 -0.46 -21.18 -0.22
N ASP A 74 -1.37 -20.35 -0.73
CA ASP A 74 -1.03 -19.11 -1.43
C ASP A 74 0.07 -18.48 -0.57
N ARG A 75 1.33 -18.57 -1.02
CA ARG A 75 2.43 -18.14 -0.17
C ARG A 75 2.14 -16.68 0.06
N GLU A 76 1.78 -16.33 1.30
CA GLU A 76 1.80 -14.94 1.69
C GLU A 76 3.13 -14.44 1.18
N PRO A 77 3.08 -13.44 0.29
CA PRO A 77 4.24 -13.10 -0.48
C PRO A 77 5.37 -12.86 0.51
N LYS A 78 6.57 -13.38 0.24
CA LYS A 78 7.71 -13.55 1.17
C LYS A 78 8.11 -12.28 1.96
N TRP A 79 7.49 -11.15 1.64
CA TRP A 79 7.58 -9.84 2.26
C TRP A 79 6.51 -9.58 3.36
N ALA A 80 5.58 -10.52 3.59
CA ALA A 80 4.59 -10.50 4.67
C ALA A 80 5.26 -10.88 6.01
N LEU A 81 6.22 -10.05 6.42
CA LEU A 81 6.72 -10.07 7.79
C LEU A 81 5.70 -9.46 8.76
N LEU A 82 4.57 -8.96 8.26
CA LEU A 82 3.47 -8.38 9.02
C LEU A 82 2.24 -9.25 8.82
N SER A 83 1.55 -9.58 9.92
CA SER A 83 0.20 -10.16 9.89
C SER A 83 -0.77 -9.23 9.15
N THR A 84 -1.85 -9.77 8.59
CA THR A 84 -2.90 -8.99 7.92
C THR A 84 -3.42 -7.85 8.81
N GLU A 85 -3.57 -8.09 10.12
CA GLU A 85 -4.04 -7.06 11.06
C GLU A 85 -2.98 -5.97 11.30
N GLN A 86 -1.71 -6.37 11.46
CA GLN A 86 -0.60 -5.42 11.61
C GLN A 86 -0.45 -4.56 10.34
N GLU A 87 -0.61 -5.16 9.16
CA GLU A 87 -0.57 -4.44 7.89
C GLU A 87 -1.72 -3.43 7.77
N ARG A 88 -2.92 -3.78 8.24
CA ARG A 88 -4.07 -2.87 8.27
C ARG A 88 -3.82 -1.67 9.20
N ILE A 89 -3.30 -1.91 10.40
CA ILE A 89 -2.94 -0.83 11.35
C ILE A 89 -1.87 0.08 10.73
N LEU A 90 -0.84 -0.50 10.12
CA LEU A 90 0.21 0.25 9.44
C LEU A 90 -0.35 1.11 8.29
N ALA A 91 -1.28 0.56 7.50
CA ALA A 91 -1.94 1.28 6.42
C ALA A 91 -2.74 2.49 6.90
N ASP A 92 -3.42 2.39 8.04
CA ASP A 92 -4.13 3.53 8.63
C ASP A 92 -3.18 4.67 9.01
N VAL A 93 -2.05 4.32 9.65
CA VAL A 93 -1.04 5.30 10.05
C VAL A 93 -0.40 5.95 8.82
N ILE A 94 -0.03 5.15 7.80
CA ILE A 94 0.53 5.65 6.55
C ILE A 94 -0.46 6.57 5.85
N ARG A 95 -1.76 6.21 5.76
CA ARG A 95 -2.78 7.06 5.13
C ARG A 95 -2.90 8.41 5.84
N ARG A 96 -2.95 8.42 7.17
CA ARG A 96 -3.00 9.67 7.95
C ARG A 96 -1.80 10.57 7.69
N ARG A 97 -0.59 9.99 7.60
CA ARG A 97 0.63 10.75 7.28
C ARG A 97 0.66 11.23 5.83
N ALA A 98 0.31 10.34 4.89
CA ALA A 98 0.30 10.58 3.45
C ALA A 98 -0.72 11.65 3.01
N MET A 99 -1.71 11.96 3.86
CA MET A 99 -2.57 13.13 3.67
C MET A 99 -1.82 14.46 3.81
N LYS A 100 -0.78 14.52 4.64
CA LYS A 100 0.02 15.73 4.89
C LYS A 100 1.32 15.73 4.09
N VAL A 101 2.12 14.66 4.20
CA VAL A 101 3.48 14.57 3.68
C VAL A 101 3.70 13.23 2.99
N ARG A 102 4.56 13.19 1.97
CA ARG A 102 4.96 11.93 1.30
C ARG A 102 5.63 10.98 2.30
N VAL A 103 5.38 9.68 2.17
CA VAL A 103 5.87 8.68 3.13
C VAL A 103 6.99 7.85 2.51
N SER A 104 8.20 7.96 3.08
CA SER A 104 9.37 7.23 2.57
C SER A 104 9.46 5.80 3.10
N SER A 105 10.12 4.93 2.34
CA SER A 105 10.41 3.55 2.75
C SER A 105 11.14 3.49 4.10
N LYS A 106 12.17 4.34 4.31
CA LYS A 106 12.91 4.46 5.58
C LYS A 106 11.99 4.83 6.74
N TRP A 107 11.04 5.74 6.51
CA TRP A 107 10.04 6.10 7.52
C TRP A 107 9.12 4.93 7.86
N ILE A 108 8.66 4.17 6.86
CA ILE A 108 7.79 3.00 7.06
C ILE A 108 8.51 1.95 7.90
N VAL A 109 9.78 1.65 7.61
CA VAL A 109 10.58 0.70 8.41
C VAL A 109 10.69 1.16 9.86
N ARG A 110 10.96 2.44 10.10
CA ARG A 110 11.02 3.00 11.46
C ARG A 110 9.67 2.89 12.17
N ALA A 111 8.58 3.21 11.48
CA ALA A 111 7.23 3.12 12.00
C ALA A 111 6.86 1.68 12.38
N VAL A 112 7.20 0.70 11.54
CA VAL A 112 7.00 -0.73 11.82
C VAL A 112 7.77 -1.16 13.06
N ARG A 113 9.04 -0.79 13.18
CA ARG A 113 9.87 -1.13 14.35
C ARG A 113 9.35 -0.51 15.64
N GLN A 114 8.76 0.68 15.56
CA GLN A 114 8.17 1.37 16.71
C GLN A 114 6.83 0.76 17.13
N MET A 115 5.97 0.42 16.17
CA MET A 115 4.64 -0.13 16.44
C MET A 115 4.66 -1.62 16.79
N PHE A 116 5.60 -2.36 16.21
CA PHE A 116 5.72 -3.81 16.37
C PHE A 116 7.16 -4.17 16.77
N PRO A 117 7.50 -4.17 18.07
CA PRO A 117 8.88 -4.33 18.54
C PRO A 117 9.44 -5.76 18.41
N ASP A 118 8.69 -6.70 17.83
CA ASP A 118 9.11 -8.10 17.71
C ASP A 118 10.41 -8.27 16.93
N LYS A 119 11.20 -9.27 17.33
CA LYS A 119 12.50 -9.58 16.69
C LYS A 119 12.36 -9.85 15.19
N ALA A 120 11.21 -10.36 14.74
CA ALA A 120 10.90 -10.56 13.32
C ALA A 120 10.82 -9.24 12.54
N HIS A 121 10.22 -8.21 13.13
CA HIS A 121 10.02 -6.92 12.48
C HIS A 121 11.28 -6.04 12.47
N ARG A 122 12.33 -6.40 13.23
CA ARG A 122 13.65 -5.75 13.10
C ARG A 122 14.28 -5.96 11.72
N LYS A 123 14.03 -7.13 11.12
CA LYS A 123 14.48 -7.50 9.76
C LYS A 123 13.53 -7.01 8.67
N PHE A 124 12.44 -6.33 9.03
CA PHE A 124 11.51 -5.78 8.06
C PHE A 124 12.19 -4.75 7.18
N SER A 125 12.01 -4.91 5.87
CA SER A 125 12.45 -3.97 4.85
C SER A 125 11.26 -3.61 3.97
N ALA A 126 10.97 -2.31 3.87
CA ALA A 126 9.97 -1.77 2.93
C ALA A 126 10.57 -1.70 1.51
N SER A 127 10.99 -2.87 1.01
CA SER A 127 11.54 -3.03 -0.34
C SER A 127 10.59 -2.48 -1.41
N LYS A 128 11.12 -2.11 -2.59
CA LYS A 128 10.31 -1.60 -3.70
C LYS A 128 9.16 -2.55 -4.05
N THR A 129 9.42 -3.86 -4.07
CA THR A 129 8.40 -4.89 -4.33
C THR A 129 7.31 -4.93 -3.26
N TRP A 130 7.70 -4.84 -1.98
CA TRP A 130 6.74 -4.75 -0.88
C TRP A 130 5.88 -3.49 -1.01
N LEU A 131 6.50 -2.34 -1.28
CA LEU A 131 5.84 -1.05 -1.37
C LEU A 131 4.86 -0.97 -2.56
N VAL A 132 5.22 -1.53 -3.71
CA VAL A 132 4.31 -1.66 -4.87
C VAL A 132 3.09 -2.49 -4.50
N GLY A 133 3.30 -3.64 -3.85
CA GLY A 133 2.19 -4.48 -3.40
C GLY A 133 1.31 -3.77 -2.38
N PHE A 134 1.93 -3.16 -1.38
CA PHE A 134 1.28 -2.45 -0.29
C PHE A 134 0.42 -1.29 -0.80
N THR A 135 0.99 -0.43 -1.65
CA THR A 135 0.28 0.73 -2.20
C THR A 135 -0.93 0.31 -3.03
N LYS A 136 -0.79 -0.74 -3.85
CA LYS A 136 -1.90 -1.32 -4.63
C LYS A 136 -3.04 -1.84 -3.76
N ARG A 137 -2.74 -2.50 -2.64
CA ARG A 137 -3.76 -3.05 -1.72
C ARG A 137 -4.50 -1.96 -0.95
N HIS A 138 -3.79 -0.91 -0.52
CA HIS A 138 -4.33 0.10 0.38
C HIS A 138 -4.75 1.41 -0.31
N GLY A 139 -4.80 1.42 -1.65
CA GLY A 139 -5.26 2.57 -2.43
C GLY A 139 -4.33 3.78 -2.36
N LEU A 140 -3.03 3.54 -2.20
CA LEU A 140 -1.97 4.55 -2.25
C LEU A 140 -1.31 4.56 -3.63
N VAL A 141 -0.59 5.64 -3.94
CA VAL A 141 0.21 5.75 -5.16
C VAL A 141 1.68 5.74 -4.78
N LEU A 142 2.49 5.01 -5.55
CA LEU A 142 3.93 5.04 -5.45
C LEU A 142 4.49 6.13 -6.37
N VAL A 143 5.19 7.11 -5.79
CA VAL A 143 5.87 8.18 -6.54
C VAL A 143 7.36 8.13 -6.18
N GLY A 144 8.19 7.59 -7.09
CA GLY A 144 9.57 7.21 -6.79
C GLY A 144 9.60 6.04 -5.81
N SER A 145 10.31 6.20 -4.69
CA SER A 145 10.37 5.23 -3.58
C SER A 145 9.44 5.58 -2.41
N ASN A 146 8.44 6.43 -2.65
CA ASN A 146 7.57 7.01 -1.60
C ASN A 146 6.09 6.68 -1.82
N ALA A 147 5.39 6.33 -0.76
CA ALA A 147 3.93 6.18 -0.74
C ALA A 147 3.25 7.54 -0.55
N VAL A 148 2.24 7.82 -1.38
CA VAL A 148 1.52 9.10 -1.43
C VAL A 148 0.03 8.84 -1.54
N MET A 149 -0.80 9.70 -0.93
CA MET A 149 -2.25 9.67 -1.14
C MET A 149 -2.59 10.19 -2.54
N PRO A 150 -3.44 9.48 -3.31
CA PRO A 150 -3.95 10.01 -4.58
C PRO A 150 -4.64 11.36 -4.36
N LYS A 151 -4.43 12.32 -5.29
CA LYS A 151 -4.96 13.69 -5.15
C LYS A 151 -6.48 13.70 -5.07
N GLU A 152 -7.13 12.87 -5.87
CA GLU A 152 -8.59 12.73 -5.95
C GLU A 152 -9.16 12.22 -4.63
N VAL A 153 -8.48 11.24 -4.02
CA VAL A 153 -8.87 10.68 -2.72
C VAL A 153 -8.66 11.73 -1.62
N LYS A 154 -7.52 12.43 -1.62
CA LYS A 154 -7.22 13.51 -0.68
C LYS A 154 -8.27 14.63 -0.75
N LEU A 155 -8.63 15.08 -1.96
CA LEU A 155 -9.69 16.07 -2.21
C LEU A 155 -11.04 15.61 -1.69
N LYS A 156 -11.46 14.38 -1.99
CA LYS A 156 -12.75 13.82 -1.50
C LYS A 156 -12.81 13.80 0.02
N ILE A 157 -11.72 13.40 0.68
CA ILE A 157 -11.63 13.38 2.15
C ILE A 157 -11.73 14.82 2.69
N MET A 158 -11.01 15.77 2.11
CA MET A 158 -11.06 17.19 2.52
C MET A 158 -12.45 17.81 2.34
N VAL A 159 -13.12 17.55 1.21
CA VAL A 159 -14.49 18.03 0.95
C VAL A 159 -15.47 17.45 1.96
N ARG A 160 -15.37 16.15 2.25
CA ARG A 160 -16.20 15.48 3.27
C ARG A 160 -15.97 16.09 4.65
N ALA A 161 -14.71 16.31 5.04
CA ALA A 161 -14.36 16.95 6.31
C ALA A 161 -14.91 18.38 6.40
N ARG A 162 -14.81 19.16 5.31
CA ARG A 162 -15.38 20.53 5.25
C ARG A 162 -16.90 20.53 5.38
N ARG A 163 -17.60 19.60 4.73
CA ARG A 163 -19.06 19.45 4.87
C ARG A 163 -19.44 19.06 6.29
N SER A 164 -18.70 18.13 6.91
CA SER A 164 -18.92 17.71 8.30
C SER A 164 -18.78 18.89 9.27
N ARG A 165 -17.73 19.71 9.14
CA ARG A 165 -17.54 20.91 9.97
C ARG A 165 -18.68 21.92 9.81
N ARG A 166 -19.17 22.11 8.59
CA ARG A 166 -20.31 23.00 8.33
C ARG A 166 -21.59 22.50 8.99
N ASN A 167 -21.83 21.19 8.96
CA ASN A 167 -23.00 20.60 9.63
C ASN A 167 -22.89 20.75 11.15
N HIS A 168 -21.73 20.41 11.72
CA HIS A 168 -21.50 20.56 13.17
C HIS A 168 -21.65 22.01 13.65
N ALA A 169 -21.18 22.99 12.87
CA ALA A 169 -21.37 24.41 13.20
C ALA A 169 -22.85 24.84 13.16
N LYS A 170 -23.65 24.27 12.24
CA LYS A 170 -25.10 24.50 12.20
C LYS A 170 -25.81 23.87 13.39
N ASP A 171 -25.36 22.70 13.82
CA ASP A 171 -25.91 22.01 14.98
C ASP A 171 -25.65 22.84 16.26
N LEU A 172 -24.44 23.37 16.44
CA LEU A 172 -24.11 24.29 17.54
C LEU A 172 -24.95 25.58 17.51
N GLN A 173 -25.22 26.14 16.33
CA GLN A 173 -26.11 27.31 16.20
C GLN A 173 -27.56 27.00 16.56
N ARG A 174 -28.01 25.77 16.30
CA ARG A 174 -29.36 25.32 16.66
C ARG A 174 -29.51 25.09 18.16
N GLU A 175 -28.46 24.60 18.82
CA GLU A 175 -28.44 24.38 20.27
C GLU A 175 -28.27 25.70 21.05
N GLY A 176 -27.49 26.67 20.53
CA GLY A 176 -27.27 27.97 21.18
C GLY A 176 -28.40 29.00 21.07
N LEU A 177 -29.47 28.72 20.32
CA LEU A 177 -30.65 29.60 20.18
C LEU A 177 -31.87 29.08 20.96
N GLY A 178 -31.68 28.14 21.89
CA GLY A 178 -32.75 27.43 22.59
C GLY A 178 -33.11 27.90 24.00
N GLU A 179 -32.40 28.86 24.59
CA GLU A 179 -32.57 29.22 26.00
C GLU A 179 -32.45 30.74 26.22
N ASP A 180 -33.47 31.52 25.86
CA ASP A 180 -33.65 32.89 26.40
C ASP A 180 -35.06 33.44 26.11
N GLU A 181 -36.11 32.63 26.31
CA GLU A 181 -37.51 33.14 26.24
C GLU A 181 -38.39 32.51 27.33
N ASN A 182 -38.03 32.65 28.61
CA ASN A 182 -39.05 32.65 29.68
C ASN A 182 -38.53 33.20 31.04
N ALA A 183 -38.49 34.51 31.19
CA ALA A 183 -38.56 35.16 32.51
C ALA A 183 -39.21 36.54 32.38
N VAL A 184 -40.54 36.48 32.25
CA VAL A 184 -41.55 37.37 32.83
C VAL A 184 -41.12 38.81 33.09
N ALA A 185 -41.67 39.69 32.25
CA ALA A 185 -41.87 41.09 32.51
C ALA A 185 -42.65 41.32 33.80
N GLU A 186 -42.12 42.15 34.70
CA GLU A 186 -42.90 43.19 35.36
C GLU A 186 -42.04 44.46 35.49
N ALA A 187 -42.50 45.50 34.80
CA ALA A 187 -42.11 46.87 35.05
C ALA A 187 -42.80 47.32 36.34
N GLU A 188 -42.14 48.14 37.18
CA GLU A 188 -42.67 49.42 37.68
C GLU A 188 -41.51 50.28 38.24
N ASP A 189 -41.35 51.44 37.61
CA ASP A 189 -41.16 52.78 38.18
C ASP A 189 -40.27 52.99 39.42
N SER A 190 -39.19 53.77 39.23
CA SER A 190 -38.93 55.00 40.01
C SER A 190 -37.66 55.70 39.53
N ALA A 191 -37.86 56.84 38.88
CA ALA A 191 -36.83 57.86 38.68
C ALA A 191 -36.52 58.59 40.00
N ILE A 192 -35.24 58.87 40.31
CA ILE A 192 -34.70 60.22 40.60
C ILE A 192 -33.20 60.20 41.03
N ASN A 193 -32.42 61.08 40.36
CA ASN A 193 -31.26 61.90 40.78
C ASN A 193 -30.26 61.39 41.84
N ALA A 194 -28.96 61.46 41.52
CA ALA A 194 -28.06 62.55 41.92
C ALA A 194 -26.58 62.13 41.76
N GLY A 195 -25.72 63.12 41.49
CA GLY A 195 -24.31 62.94 41.18
C GLY A 195 -23.47 62.36 42.32
N GLY A 196 -22.30 61.83 41.93
CA GLY A 196 -21.31 61.27 42.84
C GLY A 196 -19.96 61.23 42.15
N ASP A 197 -19.23 62.32 42.30
CA ASP A 197 -17.80 62.49 42.05
C ASP A 197 -16.98 61.42 42.79
N GLY A 198 -15.89 60.94 42.19
CA GLY A 198 -15.14 59.81 42.74
C GLY A 198 -13.92 59.42 41.91
N GLU A 199 -12.89 60.27 41.95
CA GLU A 199 -11.50 59.93 41.65
C GLU A 199 -11.11 58.53 42.14
N ARG A 200 -10.53 57.72 41.25
CA ARG A 200 -9.51 56.75 41.68
C ARG A 200 -8.54 56.42 40.56
N ASP A 201 -7.34 56.94 40.72
CA ASP A 201 -6.12 56.48 40.07
C ASP A 201 -5.89 54.98 40.28
N LYS A 202 -5.35 54.31 39.25
CA LYS A 202 -4.14 53.46 39.32
C LYS A 202 -3.85 52.78 37.98
N GLU A 203 -2.90 53.39 37.27
CA GLU A 203 -1.65 52.80 36.77
C GLU A 203 -1.51 51.25 36.82
N SER A 204 -1.31 50.62 35.65
CA SER A 204 -0.35 49.52 35.35
C SER A 204 -0.57 49.08 33.88
N ARG A 205 0.29 49.42 32.92
CA ARG A 205 1.64 48.88 32.64
C ARG A 205 1.62 47.58 31.80
N ASN A 206 2.03 47.76 30.55
CA ASN A 206 2.78 46.89 29.62
C ASN A 206 2.40 45.42 29.44
N GLY A 207 2.35 45.02 28.17
CA GLY A 207 2.41 43.62 27.76
C GLY A 207 2.37 43.45 26.25
N ASP A 208 3.27 44.12 25.54
CA ASP A 208 3.70 43.71 24.20
C ASP A 208 4.03 42.22 24.25
N ASN A 209 3.39 41.43 23.38
CA ASN A 209 3.62 39.99 23.29
C ASN A 209 4.24 39.68 21.94
N ASP A 210 5.54 39.92 21.89
CA ASP A 210 6.44 39.60 20.81
C ASP A 210 6.75 38.10 20.88
N TYR A 211 5.98 37.27 20.17
CA TYR A 211 6.41 35.88 19.97
C TYR A 211 7.44 35.85 18.86
N ALA A 212 8.68 35.77 19.33
CA ALA A 212 9.88 35.45 18.59
C ALA A 212 9.66 34.30 17.60
N ASP A 213 9.93 34.61 16.34
CA ASP A 213 10.18 33.70 15.23
C ASP A 213 11.66 33.28 15.38
N ASP A 214 11.89 32.18 16.09
CA ASP A 214 13.19 31.54 16.26
C ASP A 214 12.96 30.06 15.98
N ASP A 215 13.24 29.63 14.75
CA ASP A 215 13.50 28.23 14.37
C ASP A 215 14.13 28.21 12.95
N ASP A 216 15.26 28.91 12.80
CA ASP A 216 16.21 28.69 11.71
C ASP A 216 16.87 27.31 11.90
N TYR A 217 16.25 26.29 11.29
CA TYR A 217 16.83 24.95 11.23
C TYR A 217 18.01 24.94 10.25
N LEU A 218 19.19 24.83 10.86
CA LEU A 218 20.51 24.50 10.32
C LEU A 218 20.46 23.68 9.02
N ASP A 219 21.01 24.28 7.97
CA ASP A 219 21.49 23.63 6.75
C ASP A 219 22.82 22.94 7.12
N GLU A 220 22.77 21.64 7.39
CA GLU A 220 23.98 20.82 7.56
C GLU A 220 24.27 20.14 6.21
N ASP A 221 25.37 20.60 5.62
CA ASP A 221 26.02 20.10 4.42
C ASP A 221 26.09 18.55 4.42
N GLU A 222 25.40 17.90 3.47
CA GLU A 222 25.62 16.49 3.14
C GLU A 222 26.91 16.39 2.32
N GLU A 223 28.00 16.00 2.99
CA GLU A 223 29.27 15.61 2.37
C GLU A 223 29.04 14.41 1.40
N GLU A 224 29.44 14.59 0.14
CA GLU A 224 29.47 13.55 -0.88
C GLU A 224 30.63 12.57 -0.61
N GLU A 225 30.34 11.39 -0.06
CA GLU A 225 31.29 10.27 -0.06
C GLU A 225 31.19 9.52 -1.40
N GLU A 226 32.20 9.71 -2.25
CA GLU A 226 32.51 8.88 -3.42
C GLU A 226 32.98 7.49 -2.91
N GLU A 227 32.17 6.44 -3.08
CA GLU A 227 32.65 5.06 -2.92
C GLU A 227 33.06 4.48 -4.28
N GLU A 228 34.30 4.00 -4.28
CA GLU A 228 35.07 3.41 -5.37
C GLU A 228 34.47 2.07 -5.85
N ASP A 229 34.40 1.91 -7.17
CA ASP A 229 34.02 0.65 -7.83
C ASP A 229 35.20 -0.34 -7.78
N ASP A 230 35.15 -1.32 -6.88
CA ASP A 230 36.01 -2.50 -6.93
C ASP A 230 35.48 -3.52 -7.97
N ASP A 231 36.28 -3.69 -9.02
CA ASP A 231 36.17 -4.62 -10.15
C ASP A 231 36.42 -6.07 -9.71
N ASP A 232 35.35 -6.82 -9.39
CA ASP A 232 35.39 -8.27 -9.17
C ASP A 232 35.25 -9.02 -10.51
N SER A 233 36.39 -9.17 -11.19
CA SER A 233 36.54 -10.05 -12.35
C SER A 233 37.11 -11.43 -11.96
N ASP A 234 36.41 -12.46 -12.44
CA ASP A 234 36.85 -13.84 -12.69
C ASP A 234 36.92 -14.86 -11.53
N GLU A 235 35.79 -15.54 -11.27
CA GLU A 235 35.79 -16.89 -10.70
C GLU A 235 35.35 -17.96 -11.71
N ASP A 236 36.32 -18.80 -12.03
CA ASP A 236 36.39 -19.85 -13.03
C ASP A 236 35.64 -21.13 -12.57
N TRP A 237 34.44 -21.37 -13.10
CA TRP A 237 33.67 -22.59 -12.79
C TRP A 237 34.14 -23.78 -13.64
N VAL A 238 35.10 -24.55 -13.11
CA VAL A 238 35.54 -25.80 -13.72
C VAL A 238 34.44 -26.88 -13.63
N ALA A 239 34.04 -27.35 -14.80
CA ALA A 239 33.01 -28.36 -15.01
C ALA A 239 33.40 -29.76 -14.52
N THR A 240 32.63 -30.33 -13.59
CA THR A 240 32.71 -31.77 -13.26
C THR A 240 31.68 -32.55 -14.08
N SER A 241 32.10 -32.99 -15.27
CA SER A 241 31.32 -33.90 -16.10
C SER A 241 31.44 -35.33 -15.58
N ARG A 242 30.40 -35.77 -14.87
CA ARG A 242 30.16 -37.17 -14.50
C ARG A 242 29.89 -37.98 -15.77
N GLN A 243 30.85 -38.81 -16.20
CA GLN A 243 30.61 -39.88 -17.15
C GLN A 243 30.31 -41.19 -16.40
N SER A 244 29.05 -41.63 -16.50
CA SER A 244 28.64 -42.99 -16.18
C SER A 244 29.04 -43.92 -17.33
N ARG A 245 29.75 -45.02 -17.05
CA ARG A 245 29.86 -46.17 -17.95
C ARG A 245 29.47 -47.45 -17.22
N THR A 246 28.22 -47.82 -17.47
CA THR A 246 27.67 -49.15 -17.75
C THR A 246 28.44 -50.40 -17.34
N SER A 247 27.72 -51.20 -16.54
CA SER A 247 27.83 -52.63 -16.28
C SER A 247 28.11 -53.50 -17.52
N THR A 248 28.90 -54.56 -17.36
CA THR A 248 28.85 -55.75 -18.23
C THR A 248 29.10 -56.99 -17.35
N ILE A 249 28.10 -57.87 -17.32
CA ILE A 249 28.09 -59.22 -16.75
C ILE A 249 28.04 -60.18 -17.95
N ALA A 250 28.94 -61.17 -17.98
CA ALA A 250 28.90 -62.48 -18.67
C ALA A 250 30.36 -62.98 -18.76
N ALA A 251 30.73 -64.23 -18.51
CA ALA A 251 30.05 -65.47 -18.15
C ALA A 251 31.02 -66.31 -17.30
#